data_AF-A0A8T6M430-F1
#
_entry.id   AF-A0A8T6M430-F1
#
_cell.length_a   1.000
_cell.length_b   1.000
_cell.length_c   1.000
_cell.angle_alpha   90.00
_cell.angle_beta   90.00
_cell.angle_gamma   90.00
#
_symmetry.space_group_name_H-M   'P 1'
#
loop_
_entity.id
_entity.type
_entity.pdbx_description
1 polymer ?
#
loop_
_entity_poly.entity_id
_entity_poly.type
_entity_poly.pdbx_seq_one_letter_code
_entity_poly.pdbx_strand_id
1 'polypeptide(L)'
;PGGPIISELAKKGNPKYELPVPMIRSKDLNFSFSGLKTACLYKLQKLPKPWNKQFYCDFAASFEKVAVQALMIKLKKAIKDYKPKQIVLGVGVV
;
A
#
# COMPACT_ATOMS: atom_id res chain seq x y z
N PRO A 1 -0.01 13.30 -11.09
CA PRO A 1 0.72 12.19 -10.44
C PRO A 1 0.78 12.34 -8.90
N GLY A 2 0.12 11.44 -8.15
CA GLY A 2 0.05 11.52 -6.67
C GLY A 2 1.11 10.71 -5.92
N GLY A 3 1.80 9.77 -6.58
CA GLY A 3 2.76 8.84 -5.96
C GLY A 3 3.87 9.53 -5.17
N PRO A 4 4.66 10.45 -5.77
CA PRO A 4 5.74 11.13 -5.07
C PRO A 4 5.29 11.89 -3.82
N ILE A 5 4.10 12.51 -3.86
CA ILE A 5 3.55 13.26 -2.72
C ILE A 5 3.20 12.31 -1.57
N ILE A 6 2.54 11.19 -1.88
CA ILE A 6 2.21 10.16 -0.87
C ILE A 6 3.48 9.60 -0.24
N SER A 7 4.50 9.28 -1.05
CA SER A 7 5.76 8.74 -0.52
C SER A 7 6.50 9.76 0.37
N GLU A 8 6.55 11.04 -0.03
CA GLU A 8 7.15 12.10 0.80
C GLU A 8 6.43 12.33 2.13
N LEU A 9 5.10 12.19 2.15
CA LEU A 9 4.31 12.24 3.39
C LEU A 9 4.54 10.99 4.24
N ALA A 10 4.58 9.82 3.62
CA ALA A 10 4.76 8.54 4.28
C ALA A 10 6.11 8.46 5.03
N LYS A 11 7.20 8.99 4.44
CA LYS A 11 8.52 9.10 5.10
C LYS A 11 8.49 9.85 6.44
N LYS A 12 7.51 10.73 6.64
CA LYS A 12 7.34 11.56 7.85
C LYS A 12 6.24 11.06 8.78
N GLY A 13 5.66 9.90 8.45
CA GLY A 13 4.52 9.33 9.15
C GLY A 13 4.82 7.98 9.79
N ASN A 14 3.95 7.58 10.70
CA ASN A 14 3.90 6.24 11.26
C ASN A 14 2.66 5.50 10.74
N PRO A 15 2.77 4.23 10.31
CA PRO A 15 1.65 3.48 9.75
C PRO A 15 0.67 3.01 10.84
N LYS A 16 -0.10 3.95 11.40
CA LYS A 16 -1.03 3.74 12.53
C LYS A 16 -2.42 3.24 12.12
N TYR A 17 -2.80 3.40 10.87
CA TYR A 17 -4.14 3.09 10.41
C TYR A 17 -4.20 1.71 9.76
N GLU A 18 -5.04 0.85 10.32
CA GLU A 18 -5.31 -0.44 9.71
C GLU A 18 -6.16 -0.27 8.44
N LEU A 19 -5.62 -0.79 7.34
CA LEU A 19 -6.25 -0.87 6.02
C LEU A 19 -6.19 -2.33 5.54
N PRO A 20 -7.21 -2.80 4.79
CA PRO A 20 -7.22 -4.18 4.32
C PRO A 20 -6.14 -4.38 3.27
N VAL A 21 -5.38 -5.47 3.40
CA VAL A 21 -4.41 -5.89 2.37
C VAL A 21 -5.17 -6.52 1.20
N PRO A 22 -5.13 -5.91 0.00
CA PRO A 22 -5.89 -6.41 -1.14
C PRO A 22 -5.45 -7.82 -1.55
N MET A 23 -6.45 -8.64 -1.90
CA MET A 23 -6.24 -9.97 -2.50
C MET A 23 -5.33 -10.91 -1.68
N ILE A 24 -5.23 -10.72 -0.36
CA ILE A 24 -4.37 -11.52 0.53
C ILE A 24 -4.67 -13.04 0.49
N ARG A 25 -5.93 -13.42 0.23
CA ARG A 25 -6.36 -14.82 0.11
C ARG A 25 -6.33 -15.35 -1.33
N SER A 26 -6.05 -14.51 -2.32
CA SER A 26 -6.05 -14.94 -3.72
C SER A 26 -4.84 -15.83 -4.01
N LYS A 27 -5.09 -16.98 -4.66
CA LYS A 27 -4.08 -17.95 -5.07
C LYS A 27 -3.38 -17.58 -6.38
N ASP A 28 -3.90 -16.63 -7.14
CA ASP A 28 -3.23 -16.14 -8.36
C ASP A 28 -2.11 -15.13 -8.04
N LEU A 29 -1.43 -14.63 -9.07
CA LEU A 29 -0.45 -13.54 -8.97
C LEU A 29 -1.03 -12.17 -9.41
N ASN A 30 -2.35 -12.07 -9.53
CA ASN A 30 -3.02 -10.83 -9.94
C ASN A 30 -3.08 -9.82 -8.79
N PHE A 31 -3.14 -8.54 -9.15
CA PHE A 31 -3.25 -7.42 -8.22
C PHE A 31 -4.52 -6.61 -8.47
N SER A 32 -5.06 -6.03 -7.40
CA SER A 32 -6.13 -5.03 -7.47
C SER A 32 -6.00 -4.06 -6.31
N PHE A 33 -6.02 -2.77 -6.61
CA PHE A 33 -5.92 -1.70 -5.62
C PHE A 33 -7.21 -0.87 -5.50
N SER A 34 -8.26 -1.17 -6.29
CA SER A 34 -9.54 -0.45 -6.20
C SER A 34 -10.17 -0.59 -4.82
N GLY A 35 -10.16 -1.81 -4.26
CA GLY A 35 -10.66 -2.06 -2.90
C GLY A 35 -9.90 -1.28 -1.82
N LEU A 36 -8.59 -1.08 -1.99
CA LEU A 36 -7.77 -0.28 -1.06
C LEU A 36 -8.17 1.20 -1.11
N LYS A 37 -8.42 1.77 -2.30
CA LYS A 37 -8.87 3.16 -2.45
C LYS A 37 -10.20 3.39 -1.73
N THR A 38 -11.17 2.51 -1.95
CA THR A 38 -12.49 2.57 -1.31
C THR A 38 -12.37 2.42 0.21
N ALA A 39 -11.54 1.48 0.69
CA ALA A 39 -11.29 1.30 2.12
C ALA A 39 -10.65 2.55 2.76
N CYS A 40 -9.71 3.20 2.06
CA CYS A 40 -9.12 4.46 2.52
C CYS A 40 -10.17 5.56 2.65
N LEU A 41 -11.02 5.72 1.63
CA LEU A 41 -12.11 6.71 1.65
C LEU A 41 -13.04 6.50 2.86
N TYR A 42 -13.50 5.26 3.07
CA TYR A 42 -14.37 4.95 4.20
C TYR A 42 -13.68 5.10 5.56
N LYS A 43 -12.38 4.79 5.65
CA LYS A 43 -11.61 5.01 6.88
C LYS A 43 -11.52 6.51 7.18
N LEU A 44 -11.21 7.34 6.19
CA LEU A 44 -11.15 8.80 6.32
C LEU A 44 -12.49 9.37 6.77
N GLN A 45 -13.61 8.96 6.17
CA GLN A 45 -14.94 9.45 6.55
C GLN A 45 -15.31 9.19 8.02
N LYS A 46 -14.73 8.15 8.65
CA LYS A 46 -14.96 7.79 10.05
C LYS A 46 -14.02 8.48 11.03
N LEU A 47 -12.95 9.13 10.56
CA LEU A 47 -11.96 9.76 11.42
C LEU A 47 -12.38 11.19 11.76
N PRO A 48 -12.28 11.61 13.04
CA PRO A 48 -12.69 12.95 13.46
C PRO A 48 -11.86 14.02 12.76
N LYS A 49 -12.51 15.15 12.47
CA LYS A 49 -11.92 16.35 11.84
C LYS A 49 -11.77 17.46 12.89
N PRO A 50 -10.85 18.42 12.72
CA PRO A 50 -9.96 18.63 11.57
C PRO A 50 -8.74 17.68 11.54
N TRP A 51 -8.21 17.43 10.35
CA TRP A 51 -6.95 16.68 10.17
C TRP A 51 -5.77 17.63 10.11
N ASN A 52 -4.70 17.30 10.83
CA ASN A 52 -3.45 18.07 10.81
C ASN A 52 -2.41 17.43 9.88
N LYS A 53 -1.26 18.07 9.72
CA LYS A 53 -0.18 17.56 8.86
C LYS A 53 0.29 16.15 9.26
N GLN A 54 0.39 15.86 10.56
CA GLN A 54 0.83 14.56 11.04
C GLN A 54 -0.16 13.46 10.68
N PHE A 55 -1.47 13.74 10.75
CA PHE A 55 -2.51 12.82 10.30
C PHE A 55 -2.30 12.40 8.85
N TYR A 56 -2.05 13.35 7.94
CA TYR A 56 -1.80 13.03 6.53
C TYR A 56 -0.54 12.18 6.34
N CYS A 57 0.52 12.45 7.12
CA CYS A 57 1.75 11.65 7.09
C CYS A 57 1.49 10.22 7.58
N ASP A 58 0.83 10.06 8.73
CA ASP A 58 0.53 8.75 9.33
C ASP A 58 -0.42 7.94 8.42
N PHE A 59 -1.40 8.60 7.79
CA PHE A 59 -2.32 7.96 6.85
C PHE A 59 -1.63 7.56 5.55
N ALA A 60 -0.77 8.41 4.99
CA ALA A 60 0.04 8.08 3.82
C ALA A 60 0.97 6.89 4.10
N ALA A 61 1.65 6.88 5.25
CA ALA A 61 2.49 5.75 5.68
C ALA A 61 1.70 4.44 5.80
N SER A 62 0.48 4.52 6.33
CA SER A 62 -0.41 3.37 6.48
C SER A 62 -0.83 2.81 5.11
N PHE A 63 -1.19 3.69 4.17
CA PHE A 63 -1.54 3.33 2.81
C PHE A 63 -0.34 2.70 2.08
N GLU A 64 0.82 3.34 2.09
CA GLU A 64 2.02 2.87 1.41
C GLU A 64 2.46 1.51 1.94
N LYS A 65 2.46 1.32 3.28
CA LYS A 65 2.73 0.02 3.91
C LYS A 65 1.83 -1.09 3.36
N VAL A 66 0.53 -0.86 3.29
CA VAL A 66 -0.44 -1.87 2.82
C VAL A 66 -0.33 -2.12 1.32
N ALA A 67 -0.09 -1.08 0.52
CA ALA A 67 0.13 -1.21 -0.92
C ALA A 67 1.40 -2.03 -1.22
N VAL A 68 2.52 -1.72 -0.56
CA VAL A 68 3.77 -2.48 -0.67
C VAL A 68 3.60 -3.91 -0.16
N GLN A 69 2.90 -4.11 0.96
CA GLN A 69 2.64 -5.44 1.49
C GLN A 69 1.90 -6.34 0.49
N ALA A 70 0.91 -5.80 -0.24
CA ALA A 70 0.21 -6.53 -1.29
C ALA A 70 1.16 -7.00 -2.40
N LEU A 71 2.08 -6.11 -2.84
CA LEU A 71 3.13 -6.45 -3.81
C LEU A 71 4.04 -7.55 -3.28
N MET A 72 4.52 -7.41 -2.05
CA MET A 72 5.44 -8.35 -1.42
C MET A 72 4.87 -9.75 -1.25
N ILE A 73 3.57 -9.89 -0.97
CA ILE A 73 2.91 -11.20 -0.85
C ILE A 73 2.96 -11.95 -2.17
N LYS A 74 2.60 -11.29 -3.27
CA LYS A 74 2.61 -11.91 -4.60
C LYS A 74 4.03 -12.15 -5.10
N LEU A 75 4.96 -11.23 -4.83
CA LEU A 75 6.37 -11.42 -5.17
C LEU A 75 6.96 -12.65 -4.45
N LYS A 76 6.74 -12.78 -3.14
CA LYS A 76 7.19 -13.96 -2.37
C LYS A 76 6.60 -15.26 -2.91
N LYS A 77 5.33 -15.24 -3.29
CA LYS A 77 4.68 -16.39 -3.94
C LYS A 77 5.33 -16.73 -5.29
N ALA A 78 5.53 -15.74 -6.15
CA ALA A 78 6.18 -15.93 -7.44
C ALA A 78 7.62 -16.49 -7.28
N ILE A 79 8.38 -15.99 -6.30
CA ILE A 79 9.71 -16.52 -6.00
C ILE A 79 9.65 -17.99 -5.59
N LYS A 80 8.69 -18.35 -4.73
CA LYS A 80 8.52 -19.74 -4.28
C LYS A 80 8.14 -20.68 -5.43
N ASP A 81 7.22 -20.24 -6.29
CA ASP A 81 6.63 -21.07 -7.33
C ASP A 81 7.59 -21.24 -8.53
N TYR A 82 8.33 -20.19 -8.90
CA TYR A 82 9.16 -20.18 -10.12
C TYR A 82 10.67 -20.24 -9.86
N LYS A 83 11.13 -20.03 -8.62
CA LYS A 83 12.56 -20.04 -8.22
C LYS A 83 13.46 -19.23 -9.17
N PRO A 84 13.12 -17.97 -9.45
CA PRO A 84 13.88 -17.17 -10.40
C PRO A 84 15.30 -16.92 -9.87
N LYS A 85 16.28 -16.86 -10.79
CA LYS A 85 17.67 -16.49 -10.46
C LYS A 85 17.85 -14.99 -10.22
N GLN A 86 16.92 -14.18 -10.73
CA GLN A 86 16.99 -12.73 -10.67
C GLN A 86 15.59 -12.13 -10.59
N ILE A 87 15.46 -11.04 -9.84
CA ILE A 87 14.27 -10.19 -9.77
C ILE A 87 14.66 -8.82 -10.30
N VAL A 88 13.89 -8.31 -11.24
CA VAL A 88 14.07 -6.96 -11.79
C VAL A 88 12.81 -6.16 -11.48
N LEU A 89 12.99 -4.98 -10.88
CA LEU A 89 11.92 -4.02 -10.67
C LEU A 89 12.03 -2.94 -11.76
N GLY A 90 10.97 -2.78 -12.55
CA GLY A 90 10.91 -1.79 -13.62
C GLY A 90 9.68 -0.88 -13.48
N VAL A 91 9.87 0.38 -13.89
CA VAL A 91 8.93 1.51 -14.06
C VAL A 91 8.47 2.31 -12.82
N GLY A 92 8.19 3.62 -13.05
CA GLY A 92 8.21 4.80 -12.15
C GLY A 92 7.31 4.87 -10.91
N VAL A 93 6.90 3.74 -10.35
CA VAL A 93 6.43 3.62 -8.96
C VAL A 93 7.48 2.82 -8.20
N VAL A 94 8.71 3.37 -8.17
CA VAL A 94 9.86 2.90 -7.37
C VAL A 94 10.25 4.01 -6.42
#